data_AF-A0A356KF22-F1
#
_entry.id   AF-A0A356KF22-F1
#
_cell.length_a   1.000
_cell.length_b   1.000
_cell.length_c   1.000
_cell.angle_alpha   90.00
_cell.angle_beta   90.00
_cell.angle_gamma   90.00
#
_symmetry.space_group_name_H-M   'P 1'
#
loop_
_entity.id
_entity.type
_entity.pdbx_description
1 polymer ?
#
loop_
_entity_poly.entity_id
_entity_poly.type
_entity_poly.pdbx_seq_one_letter_code
_entity_poly.pdbx_strand_id
1 'polypeptide(L)'
;DVRPLQGEVRLGLDLLHLERSREGLLAGSARLELPSEQRLGPLRVEVIERTPRRLRSPRERVVLALEIEPAGKRAPGAYVRGFRLVLPGLEPPAGARLLVRASLQRPWARELRAELEWTLRAPTPQRGSAA
;
A
#
# COMPACT_ATOMS: atom_id res chain seq x y z
N ASP A 1 18.40 10.39 -3.26
CA ASP A 1 18.30 11.85 -3.14
C ASP A 1 18.14 12.43 -4.54
N VAL A 2 16.89 12.51 -5.02
CA VAL A 2 16.55 13.09 -6.31
C VAL A 2 15.72 14.32 -5.98
N ARG A 3 16.27 15.51 -6.25
CA ARG A 3 15.51 16.76 -6.09
C ARG A 3 14.33 16.71 -7.05
N PRO A 4 13.08 16.84 -6.57
CA PRO A 4 11.91 16.72 -7.42
C PRO A 4 11.88 17.89 -8.42
N LEU A 5 11.61 17.58 -9.69
CA LEU A 5 11.38 18.61 -10.71
C LEU A 5 10.14 19.42 -10.29
N GLN A 6 10.24 20.75 -10.27
CA GLN A 6 9.09 21.62 -9.99
C GLN A 6 7.96 21.27 -10.97
N GLY A 7 6.78 20.88 -10.46
CA GLY A 7 5.63 20.50 -11.29
C GLY A 7 5.28 18.99 -11.28
N GLU A 8 6.04 18.15 -10.59
CA GLU A 8 5.70 16.73 -10.47
C GLU A 8 4.61 16.46 -9.42
N VAL A 9 3.59 15.68 -9.81
CA VAL A 9 2.64 15.08 -8.87
C VAL A 9 3.35 14.05 -8.02
N ARG A 10 3.16 14.11 -6.70
CA ARG A 10 3.77 13.15 -5.77
C ARG A 10 2.73 12.33 -5.03
N LEU A 11 3.03 11.05 -4.87
CA LEU A 11 2.24 10.12 -4.07
C LEU A 11 3.13 9.56 -2.96
N GLY A 12 2.68 9.67 -1.73
CA GLY A 12 3.29 9.09 -0.54
C GLY A 12 2.31 8.16 0.17
N LEU A 13 2.85 7.25 0.97
CA LEU A 13 2.08 6.31 1.77
C LEU A 13 2.72 6.21 3.15
N ASP A 14 1.91 6.37 4.19
CA ASP A 14 2.31 6.21 5.58
C ASP A 14 1.42 5.16 6.24
N LEU A 15 2.04 4.27 7.02
CA LEU A 15 1.31 3.29 7.80
C LEU A 15 1.26 3.73 9.27
N LEU A 16 0.05 3.85 9.81
CA LEU A 16 -0.19 4.34 11.16
C LEU A 16 -0.40 3.20 12.15
N HIS A 17 -1.05 2.12 11.72
CA HIS A 17 -1.38 1.01 12.58
C HIS A 17 -1.46 -0.32 11.81
N LEU A 18 -0.97 -1.38 12.45
CA LEU A 18 -1.15 -2.77 12.02
C LEU A 18 -1.47 -3.65 13.24
N GLU A 19 -2.70 -4.14 13.31
CA GLU A 19 -3.16 -5.11 14.31
C GLU A 19 -3.03 -6.53 13.77
N ARG A 20 -2.53 -7.46 14.59
CA ARG A 20 -2.41 -8.89 14.27
C ARG A 20 -3.42 -9.74 15.06
N SER A 21 -4.63 -9.24 15.27
CA SER A 21 -5.72 -10.02 15.85
C SER A 21 -6.36 -10.94 14.80
N ARG A 22 -7.36 -11.75 15.20
CA ARG A 22 -8.09 -12.64 14.28
C ARG A 22 -8.66 -11.94 13.04
N GLU A 23 -8.93 -10.63 13.14
CA GLU A 23 -9.48 -9.84 12.05
C GLU A 23 -8.43 -9.08 11.25
N GLY A 24 -7.20 -8.91 11.78
CA GLY A 24 -6.07 -8.25 11.13
C GLY A 24 -6.39 -6.82 10.64
N LEU A 25 -6.02 -5.78 11.38
CA LEU A 25 -6.37 -4.42 10.98
C LEU A 25 -5.16 -3.65 10.39
N LEU A 26 -5.31 -3.10 9.20
CA LEU A 26 -4.32 -2.22 8.59
C LEU A 26 -4.90 -0.81 8.42
N ALA A 27 -4.26 0.20 9.00
CA ALA A 27 -4.68 1.60 8.85
C ALA A 27 -3.50 2.53 8.56
N GLY A 28 -3.72 3.50 7.68
CA GLY A 28 -2.68 4.42 7.25
C GLY A 28 -3.24 5.64 6.53
N SER A 29 -2.36 6.37 5.87
CA SER A 29 -2.74 7.50 5.02
C SER A 29 -1.97 7.51 3.72
N ALA A 30 -2.65 7.80 2.62
CA ALA A 30 -2.02 8.20 1.37
C ALA A 30 -1.93 9.73 1.30
N ARG A 31 -0.77 10.25 0.90
CA ARG A 31 -0.52 11.68 0.72
C ARG A 31 -0.33 11.97 -0.76
N LEU A 32 -1.06 12.96 -1.28
CA LEU A 32 -0.99 13.38 -2.67
C LEU A 32 -0.64 14.87 -2.71
N GLU A 33 0.45 15.22 -3.38
CA GLU A 33 0.83 16.62 -3.63
C GLU A 33 0.62 16.93 -5.11
N LEU A 34 -0.20 17.94 -5.39
CA LEU A 34 -0.50 18.43 -6.72
C LEU A 34 0.07 19.85 -6.89
N PRO A 35 1.01 20.06 -7.82
CA PRO A 35 1.57 21.38 -8.09
C PRO A 35 0.67 22.25 -8.98
N SER A 36 -0.28 21.64 -9.68
CA SER A 36 -1.21 22.31 -10.57
C SER A 36 -2.54 21.55 -10.60
N GLU A 37 -3.58 22.21 -11.11
CA GLU A 37 -4.88 21.57 -11.29
C GLU A 37 -4.79 20.44 -12.33
N GLN A 38 -5.25 19.24 -11.98
CA GLN A 38 -5.16 18.06 -12.86
C GLN A 38 -6.41 17.18 -12.75
N ARG A 39 -6.73 16.50 -13.85
CA ARG A 39 -7.69 15.39 -13.84
C ARG A 39 -6.97 14.13 -13.39
N LEU A 40 -7.46 13.49 -12.34
CA LEU A 40 -6.90 12.27 -11.79
C LEU A 40 -7.88 11.11 -11.97
N GLY A 41 -7.34 9.91 -12.12
CA GLY A 41 -8.07 8.67 -11.90
C GLY A 41 -8.23 8.37 -10.40
N PRO A 42 -8.78 7.21 -10.04
CA PRO A 42 -8.99 6.87 -8.65
C PRO A 42 -7.66 6.67 -7.92
N LEU A 43 -7.62 7.07 -6.65
CA LEU A 43 -6.55 6.70 -5.72
C LEU A 43 -6.98 5.42 -5.00
N ARG A 44 -6.18 4.38 -5.14
CA ARG A 44 -6.44 3.07 -4.54
C ARG A 44 -5.34 2.69 -3.59
N VAL A 45 -5.70 1.93 -2.56
CA VAL A 45 -4.76 1.27 -1.67
C VAL A 45 -5.00 -0.23 -1.78
N GLU A 46 -3.93 -0.96 -2.08
CA GLU A 46 -3.91 -2.40 -2.28
C GLU A 46 -3.04 -3.04 -1.20
N VAL A 47 -3.50 -4.16 -0.66
CA VAL A 47 -2.67 -5.09 0.11
C VAL A 47 -2.32 -6.23 -0.81
N ILE A 48 -1.03 -6.46 -0.97
CA ILE A 48 -0.45 -7.37 -1.95
C ILE A 48 0.39 -8.40 -1.21
N GLU A 49 0.13 -9.67 -1.47
CA GLU A 49 1.01 -10.75 -1.09
C GLU A 49 2.09 -10.90 -2.15
N ARG A 50 3.36 -10.80 -1.74
CA ARG A 50 4.54 -10.96 -2.58
C ARG A 50 5.29 -12.21 -2.15
N THR A 51 5.25 -13.24 -2.97
CA THR A 51 5.93 -14.52 -2.73
C THR A 51 7.23 -14.58 -3.53
N PRO A 52 8.40 -14.69 -2.88
CA PRO A 52 9.69 -14.73 -3.57
C PRO A 52 9.79 -16.00 -4.43
N ARG A 53 10.42 -15.88 -5.60
CA ARG A 53 10.72 -17.00 -6.50
C ARG A 53 12.21 -17.01 -6.79
N ARG A 54 12.88 -18.17 -6.65
CA ARG A 54 14.34 -18.27 -6.76
C ARG A 54 14.90 -17.95 -8.15
N LEU A 55 14.13 -18.20 -9.21
CA LEU A 55 14.58 -18.09 -10.62
C LEU A 55 13.67 -17.21 -11.49
N ARG A 56 12.74 -16.47 -10.89
CA ARG A 56 11.76 -15.63 -11.60
C ARG A 56 11.41 -14.41 -10.75
N SER A 57 10.80 -13.41 -11.38
CA SER A 57 10.18 -12.30 -10.65
C SER A 57 9.24 -12.83 -9.55
N PRO A 58 9.20 -12.15 -8.39
CA PRO A 58 8.31 -12.55 -7.31
C PRO A 58 6.85 -12.55 -7.79
N ARG A 59 6.07 -13.50 -7.30
CA ARG A 59 4.64 -13.55 -7.61
C ARG A 59 3.93 -12.55 -6.70
N GLU A 60 3.27 -11.57 -7.29
CA GLU A 60 2.38 -10.64 -6.59
C GLU A 60 0.92 -11.09 -6.76
N ARG A 61 0.16 -11.03 -5.67
CA ARG A 61 -1.28 -11.24 -5.65
C ARG A 61 -1.92 -10.13 -4.84
N VAL A 62 -2.83 -9.37 -5.44
CA VAL A 62 -3.68 -8.43 -4.69
C VAL A 62 -4.62 -9.26 -3.79
N VAL A 63 -4.53 -9.03 -2.49
CA VAL A 63 -5.37 -9.66 -1.47
C VAL A 63 -6.60 -8.81 -1.21
N LEU A 64 -6.41 -7.49 -1.13
CA LEU A 64 -7.45 -6.53 -0.88
C LEU A 64 -7.15 -5.23 -1.62
N ALA A 65 -8.18 -4.54 -2.09
CA ALA A 65 -8.06 -3.23 -2.71
C ALA A 65 -9.21 -2.34 -2.23
N LEU A 66 -8.91 -1.08 -1.97
CA LEU A 66 -9.87 -0.05 -1.57
C LEU A 66 -9.61 1.22 -2.34
N GLU A 67 -10.66 1.77 -2.94
CA GLU A 67 -10.63 3.12 -3.48
C GLU A 67 -10.85 4.12 -2.33
N ILE A 68 -9.91 5.03 -2.15
CA ILE A 68 -9.89 5.99 -1.04
C ILE A 68 -10.10 7.44 -1.52
N GLU A 69 -10.00 7.67 -2.83
CA GLU A 69 -10.43 8.90 -3.48
C GLU A 69 -10.93 8.58 -4.89
N PRO A 70 -12.13 9.04 -5.28
CA PRO A 70 -12.64 8.84 -6.63
C PRO A 70 -11.89 9.68 -7.67
N ALA A 71 -11.99 9.23 -8.92
CA ALA A 71 -11.52 9.99 -10.08
C ALA A 71 -12.19 11.36 -10.17
N GLY A 72 -11.45 12.38 -10.61
CA GLY A 72 -12.00 13.72 -10.71
C GLY A 72 -10.95 14.79 -10.97
N LYS A 73 -11.41 16.04 -11.14
CA LYS A 73 -10.53 17.20 -11.22
C LYS A 73 -10.14 17.62 -9.79
N ARG A 74 -8.87 17.88 -9.57
CA ARG A 74 -8.34 18.33 -8.27
C ARG A 74 -7.53 19.60 -8.46
N ALA A 75 -7.75 20.55 -7.55
CA ALA A 75 -6.98 21.78 -7.46
C ALA A 75 -5.53 21.49 -7.05
N PRO A 76 -4.59 22.43 -7.23
CA PRO A 76 -3.27 22.32 -6.61
C PRO A 76 -3.39 22.29 -5.08
N GLY A 77 -2.54 21.51 -4.43
CA GLY A 77 -2.51 21.40 -2.98
C GLY A 77 -1.97 20.07 -2.46
N ALA A 78 -1.90 19.96 -1.13
CA ALA A 78 -1.57 18.74 -0.43
C ALA A 78 -2.86 18.08 0.10
N TYR A 79 -3.06 16.82 -0.24
CA TYR A 79 -4.23 16.03 0.12
C TYR A 79 -3.79 14.83 0.94
N VAL A 80 -4.45 14.59 2.07
CA VAL A 80 -4.24 13.40 2.89
C VAL A 80 -5.53 12.61 2.94
N ARG A 81 -5.44 11.31 2.69
CA ARG A 81 -6.57 10.37 2.76
C ARG A 81 -6.23 9.21 3.65
N GLY A 82 -6.94 9.14 4.77
CA GLY A 82 -6.88 8.00 5.68
C GLY A 82 -7.56 6.78 5.06
N PHE A 83 -7.05 5.60 5.39
CA PHE A 83 -7.67 4.33 5.02
C PHE A 83 -7.62 3.36 6.18
N ARG A 84 -8.59 2.44 6.20
CA ARG A 84 -8.69 1.35 7.16
C ARG A 84 -9.15 0.10 6.41
N LEU A 85 -8.39 -0.98 6.57
CA LEU A 85 -8.60 -2.26 5.90
C LEU A 85 -8.62 -3.36 6.94
N VAL A 86 -9.65 -4.19 6.92
CA VAL A 86 -9.72 -5.42 7.71
C VAL A 86 -9.23 -6.55 6.82
N LEU A 87 -8.32 -7.37 7.33
CA LEU A 87 -7.60 -8.44 6.64
C LEU A 87 -8.00 -9.79 7.25
N PRO A 88 -9.25 -10.23 7.03
CA PRO A 88 -9.76 -11.43 7.67
C PRO A 88 -8.97 -12.66 7.21
N GLY A 89 -8.44 -13.42 8.18
CA GLY A 89 -7.77 -14.70 7.90
C GLY A 89 -6.50 -14.59 7.06
N LEU A 90 -5.80 -13.45 7.09
CA LEU A 90 -4.59 -13.25 6.31
C LEU A 90 -3.39 -13.99 6.95
N GLU A 91 -3.24 -15.25 6.61
CA GLU A 91 -2.03 -16.03 6.86
C GLU A 91 -1.23 -16.09 5.55
N PRO A 92 -0.23 -15.20 5.33
CA PRO A 92 0.59 -15.29 4.13
C PRO A 92 1.31 -16.66 4.10
N PRO A 93 1.47 -17.27 2.92
CA PRO A 93 2.26 -18.48 2.76
C PRO A 93 3.66 -18.32 3.38
N ALA A 94 4.27 -19.42 3.84
CA ALA A 94 5.61 -19.39 4.40
C ALA A 94 6.61 -18.69 3.46
N GLY A 95 7.21 -17.60 3.94
CA GLY A 95 8.16 -16.79 3.17
C GLY A 95 7.53 -15.73 2.25
N ALA A 96 6.21 -15.61 2.19
CA ALA A 96 5.53 -14.50 1.54
C ALA A 96 5.58 -13.24 2.42
N ARG A 97 5.61 -12.08 1.76
CA ARG A 97 5.61 -10.75 2.39
C ARG A 97 4.32 -10.02 2.03
N LEU A 98 3.89 -9.12 2.91
CA LEU A 98 2.81 -8.20 2.57
C LEU A 98 3.39 -6.88 2.10
N LEU A 99 2.75 -6.30 1.11
CA LEU A 99 3.07 -5.02 0.53
C LEU A 99 1.80 -4.19 0.54
N VAL A 100 1.88 -2.97 1.06
CA VAL A 100 0.80 -1.99 0.93
C VAL A 100 1.21 -1.05 -0.19
N ARG A 101 0.37 -0.95 -1.23
CA ARG A 101 0.61 -0.11 -2.39
C ARG A 101 -0.51 0.92 -2.50
N ALA A 102 -0.16 2.20 -2.51
CA ALA A 102 -1.05 3.23 -3.01
C ALA A 102 -0.80 3.43 -4.51
N SER A 103 -1.86 3.48 -5.31
CA SER A 103 -1.77 3.72 -6.74
C SER A 103 -2.73 4.83 -7.17
N LEU A 104 -2.21 5.76 -7.97
CA LEU A 104 -2.98 6.85 -8.56
C LEU A 104 -2.89 6.75 -10.07
N GLN A 105 -4.02 6.44 -10.69
CA GLN A 105 -4.12 6.48 -12.14
C GLN A 105 -4.16 7.94 -12.61
N ARG A 106 -3.45 8.24 -13.69
CA ARG A 106 -3.47 9.57 -14.31
C ARG A 106 -3.83 9.45 -15.79
N PRO A 107 -4.86 10.16 -16.27
CA PRO A 107 -5.15 10.23 -17.69
C PRO A 107 -3.92 10.69 -18.48
N TRP A 108 -3.53 9.93 -19.51
CA TRP A 108 -2.42 10.26 -20.41
C TRP A 108 -1.03 10.39 -19.76
N ALA A 109 -0.88 9.91 -18.52
CA ALA A 109 0.40 9.84 -17.83
C ALA A 109 0.58 8.46 -17.18
N ARG A 110 1.81 8.13 -16.81
CA ARG A 110 2.09 6.89 -16.08
C ARG A 110 1.41 6.92 -14.71
N GLU A 111 0.89 5.76 -14.31
CA GLU A 111 0.39 5.51 -12.96
C GLU A 111 1.49 5.84 -11.94
N LEU A 112 1.11 6.60 -10.91
CA LEU A 112 2.00 6.85 -9.78
C LEU A 112 1.73 5.79 -8.71
N ARG A 113 2.81 5.28 -8.12
CA ARG A 113 2.75 4.26 -7.08
C ARG A 113 3.63 4.66 -5.91
N ALA A 114 3.13 4.43 -4.71
CA ALA A 114 3.90 4.45 -3.47
C ALA A 114 3.74 3.10 -2.79
N GLU A 115 4.84 2.51 -2.34
CA GLU A 115 4.86 1.16 -1.78
C GLU A 115 5.53 1.15 -0.42
N LEU A 116 4.93 0.40 0.51
CA LEU A 116 5.52 0.04 1.80
C LEU A 116 5.51 -1.48 1.93
N GLU A 117 6.69 -2.08 2.01
CA GLU A 117 6.84 -3.52 2.20
C GLU A 117 6.94 -3.86 3.68
N TRP A 118 6.14 -4.82 4.13
CA TRP A 118 6.18 -5.37 5.48
C TRP A 118 6.32 -6.90 5.43
N THR A 119 7.37 -7.43 6.06
CA THR A 119 7.46 -8.88 6.34
C THR A 119 6.64 -9.27 7.58
N LEU A 120 5.51 -9.96 7.39
CA LEU A 120 4.82 -10.60 8.50
C LEU A 120 5.77 -11.66 9.07
N ARG A 121 6.49 -11.33 10.15
CA ARG A 121 7.23 -12.35 10.90
C ARG A 121 6.23 -13.41 11.34
N ALA A 122 6.45 -14.66 10.90
CA ALA A 122 5.75 -15.81 11.43
C ALA A 122 5.82 -15.76 12.97
N PRO A 123 4.74 -16.12 13.70
CA PRO A 123 4.85 -16.27 15.14
C PRO A 123 6.02 -17.23 15.39
N THR A 124 7.03 -16.78 16.14
CA THR A 124 8.05 -17.69 16.65
C THR A 124 7.31 -18.82 17.34
N PRO A 125 7.51 -20.09 16.96
CA PRO A 125 7.00 -21.19 17.76
C PRO A 125 7.59 -21.00 19.15
N GLN A 126 6.79 -20.54 20.11
CA GLN A 126 7.18 -20.58 21.50
C GLN A 126 7.32 -22.07 21.79
N ARG A 127 8.56 -22.54 21.98
CA ARG A 127 8.77 -23.86 22.56
C ARG A 127 8.03 -23.85 23.90
N GLY A 128 6.92 -24.56 23.94
CA GLY A 128 6.37 -25.04 25.20
C GLY A 128 7.48 -25.81 25.88
N SER A 129 7.94 -25.28 27.01
CA SER A 129 8.66 -26.03 28.03
C SER A 129 7.75 -27.16 28.48
N ALA A 130 7.92 -28.34 27.91
CA ALA A 130 7.51 -29.59 28.54
C ALA A 130 8.78 -30.18 29.15
N ALA A 131 8.84 -30.15 30.48
CA ALA A 131 9.71 -31.01 31.27
C ALA A 131 9.33 -32.48 31.05
#